data_AF-A0A3D5CJX7-F1
#
_entry.id   AF-A0A3D5CJX7-F1
#
_cell.length_a   1.000
_cell.length_b   1.000
_cell.length_c   1.000
_cell.angle_alpha   90.00
_cell.angle_beta   90.00
_cell.angle_gamma   90.00
#
_symmetry.space_group_name_H-M   'P 1'
#
loop_
_entity.id
_entity.type
_entity.pdbx_description
1 polymer ?
#
loop_
_entity_poly.entity_id
_entity_poly.type
_entity_poly.pdbx_seq_one_letter_code
_entity_poly.pdbx_strand_id
1 'polypeptide(L)'
;MTGRTQWTAALRAMPTPEWAAYLSEHSGLPGPRANLELVSAYVPLADETTIDTLLSTGDEYHAMCTAAALGARAEGAASEKRALELAADARWRVREGVALGLQLLGDTMPAELASIADAWVDHTHPL
;
A
#
# COMPACT_ATOMS: atom_id res chain seq x y z
N MET A 1 -3.89 -11.61 -14.98
CA MET A 1 -3.23 -12.23 -13.81
C MET A 1 -1.72 -12.42 -13.97
N THR A 2 -1.15 -12.35 -15.18
CA THR A 2 0.29 -12.59 -15.42
C THR A 2 1.22 -11.53 -14.80
N GLY A 3 0.79 -10.26 -14.76
CA GLY A 3 1.62 -9.14 -14.28
C GLY A 3 1.99 -9.23 -12.79
N ARG A 4 1.00 -9.42 -11.91
CA ARG A 4 1.26 -9.57 -10.46
C ARG A 4 2.24 -10.69 -10.15
N THR A 5 2.09 -11.86 -10.79
CA THR A 5 2.98 -13.01 -10.59
C THR A 5 4.41 -12.70 -11.01
N GLN A 6 4.60 -11.99 -12.13
CA GLN A 6 5.91 -11.54 -12.59
C GLN A 6 6.57 -10.58 -11.59
N TRP A 7 5.83 -9.58 -11.10
CA TRP A 7 6.33 -8.64 -10.11
C TRP A 7 6.70 -9.30 -8.78
N THR A 8 5.85 -10.21 -8.29
CA THR A 8 6.15 -10.98 -7.07
C THR A 8 7.42 -11.82 -7.25
N ALA A 9 7.61 -12.47 -8.40
CA ALA A 9 8.81 -13.24 -8.68
C ALA A 9 10.06 -12.36 -8.70
N ALA A 10 9.99 -11.17 -9.31
CA ALA A 10 11.10 -10.23 -9.35
C ALA A 10 11.49 -9.73 -7.95
N LEU A 11 10.52 -9.26 -7.16
CA LEU A 11 10.77 -8.79 -5.78
C LEU A 11 11.38 -9.89 -4.89
N ARG A 12 10.94 -11.15 -5.05
CA ARG A 12 11.51 -12.29 -4.30
C ARG A 12 12.91 -12.69 -4.77
N ALA A 13 13.29 -12.36 -6.00
CA ALA A 13 14.59 -12.71 -6.57
C ALA A 13 15.70 -11.73 -6.17
N MET A 14 15.36 -10.62 -5.49
CA MET A 14 16.31 -9.59 -5.08
C MET A 14 16.29 -9.34 -3.56
N PRO A 15 17.42 -8.91 -2.97
CA PRO A 15 17.46 -8.46 -1.58
C PRO A 15 16.54 -7.24 -1.34
N THR A 16 15.91 -7.19 -0.17
CA THR A 16 15.01 -6.09 0.23
C THR A 16 15.61 -4.67 0.08
N PRO A 17 16.91 -4.42 0.35
CA PRO A 17 17.51 -3.10 0.13
C PRO A 17 17.45 -2.61 -1.33
N GLU A 18 17.36 -3.51 -2.30
CA GLU A 18 17.25 -3.16 -3.73
C GLU A 18 15.83 -2.78 -4.15
N TRP A 19 14.82 -3.08 -3.31
CA TRP A 19 13.42 -2.86 -3.64
C TRP A 19 13.09 -1.39 -3.89
N ALA A 20 13.69 -0.46 -3.15
CA ALA A 20 13.43 0.97 -3.35
C ALA A 20 13.78 1.41 -4.78
N ALA A 21 14.97 1.03 -5.26
CA ALA A 21 15.38 1.33 -6.63
C ALA A 21 14.45 0.67 -7.66
N TYR A 22 14.11 -0.60 -7.45
CA TYR A 22 13.24 -1.36 -8.33
C TYR A 22 11.81 -0.80 -8.42
N LEU A 23 11.23 -0.45 -7.26
CA LEU A 23 9.91 0.16 -7.17
C LEU A 23 9.88 1.51 -7.89
N SER A 24 10.91 2.34 -7.69
CA SER A 24 11.05 3.64 -8.37
C SER A 24 11.14 3.48 -9.89
N GLU A 25 12.01 2.57 -10.37
CA GLU A 25 12.24 2.31 -11.80
C GLU A 25 10.97 1.83 -12.51
N HIS A 26 10.17 1.00 -11.85
CA HIS A 26 8.96 0.41 -12.42
C HIS A 26 7.66 1.07 -11.94
N SER A 27 7.76 2.25 -11.32
CA SER A 27 6.65 2.99 -10.73
C SER A 27 5.62 3.48 -11.75
N GLY A 28 6.08 3.79 -12.97
CA GLY A 28 5.31 4.56 -13.94
C GLY A 28 5.30 6.08 -13.65
N LEU A 29 6.13 6.56 -12.72
CA LEU A 29 6.28 7.98 -12.36
C LEU A 29 7.58 8.60 -12.93
N PRO A 30 7.58 9.90 -13.33
CA PRO A 30 6.44 10.81 -13.39
C PRO A 30 5.59 10.58 -14.66
N GLY A 31 4.49 9.86 -14.52
CA GLY A 31 3.55 9.54 -15.57
C GLY A 31 2.12 9.55 -15.03
N PRO A 32 1.11 9.48 -15.91
CA PRO A 32 -0.28 9.65 -15.51
C PRO A 32 -0.82 8.47 -14.67
N ARG A 33 -0.16 7.31 -14.68
CA ARG A 33 -0.60 6.10 -13.99
C ARG A 33 0.54 5.46 -13.22
N ALA A 34 0.32 5.21 -11.93
CA ALA A 34 1.19 4.38 -11.12
C ALA A 34 1.00 2.90 -11.48
N ASN A 35 2.02 2.07 -11.24
CA ASN A 35 1.96 0.64 -11.49
C ASN A 35 1.26 -0.12 -10.34
N LEU A 36 -0.08 -0.14 -10.34
CA LEU A 36 -0.88 -0.79 -9.28
C LEU A 36 -0.66 -2.32 -9.20
N GLU A 37 -0.23 -2.96 -10.29
CA GLU A 37 0.10 -4.38 -10.27
C GLU A 37 1.34 -4.67 -9.43
N LEU A 38 2.35 -3.80 -9.51
CA LEU A 38 3.56 -3.88 -8.70
C LEU A 38 3.27 -3.53 -7.22
N VAL A 39 2.44 -2.52 -6.95
CA VAL A 39 1.95 -2.25 -5.58
C VAL A 39 1.29 -3.51 -4.99
N SER A 40 0.35 -4.10 -5.73
CA SER A 40 -0.35 -5.33 -5.32
C SER A 40 0.58 -6.52 -5.10
N ALA A 41 1.69 -6.59 -5.85
CA ALA A 41 2.70 -7.64 -5.70
C ALA A 41 3.62 -7.41 -4.49
N TYR A 42 3.88 -6.16 -4.12
CA TYR A 42 4.68 -5.76 -2.96
C TYR A 42 3.94 -6.02 -1.63
N VAL A 43 2.65 -5.69 -1.56
CA VAL A 43 1.82 -5.77 -0.34
C VAL A 43 2.01 -7.05 0.50
N PRO A 44 1.90 -8.27 -0.07
CA PRO A 44 2.03 -9.50 0.70
C PRO A 44 3.47 -9.86 1.07
N LEU A 45 4.47 -9.17 0.52
CA LEU A 45 5.89 -9.43 0.76
C LEU A 45 6.50 -8.47 1.79
N ALA A 46 5.90 -7.30 1.97
CA ALA A 46 6.40 -6.26 2.86
C ALA A 46 6.31 -6.69 4.34
N ASP A 47 7.40 -6.55 5.09
CA ASP A 47 7.37 -6.58 6.55
C ASP A 47 7.39 -5.14 7.13
N GLU A 48 7.24 -5.00 8.44
CA GLU A 48 7.21 -3.70 9.12
C GLU A 48 8.49 -2.88 8.83
N THR A 49 9.65 -3.54 8.87
CA THR A 49 10.95 -2.91 8.58
C THR A 49 11.00 -2.34 7.16
N THR A 50 10.49 -3.08 6.18
CA THR A 50 10.44 -2.65 4.78
C THR A 50 9.47 -1.50 4.59
N ILE A 51 8.30 -1.56 5.26
CA ILE A 51 7.31 -0.48 5.24
C ILE A 51 7.93 0.81 5.78
N ASP A 52 8.55 0.76 6.95
CA ASP A 52 9.14 1.94 7.59
C ASP A 52 10.30 2.50 6.76
N THR A 53 11.14 1.62 6.21
CA THR A 53 12.26 2.02 5.35
C THR A 53 11.75 2.77 4.12
N LEU A 54 10.78 2.20 3.38
CA LEU A 54 10.26 2.82 2.17
C LEU A 54 9.49 4.11 2.46
N LEU A 55 8.71 4.16 3.55
CA LEU A 55 7.96 5.35 3.93
C LEU A 55 8.92 6.51 4.25
N SER A 56 10.08 6.23 4.86
CA SER A 56 11.09 7.24 5.18
C SER A 56 11.79 7.87 3.98
N THR A 57 11.69 7.27 2.78
CA THR A 57 12.35 7.79 1.57
C THR A 57 11.74 9.10 1.06
N GLY A 58 10.48 9.38 1.42
CA GLY A 58 9.73 10.55 0.93
C GLY A 58 9.23 10.45 -0.51
N ASP A 59 9.60 9.40 -1.24
CA ASP A 59 9.12 9.15 -2.61
C ASP A 59 7.61 8.88 -2.63
N GLU A 60 6.90 9.42 -3.63
CA GLU A 60 5.45 9.29 -3.75
C GLU A 60 5.01 7.85 -4.00
N TYR A 61 5.73 7.11 -4.84
CA TYR A 61 5.39 5.73 -5.16
C TYR A 61 5.72 4.79 -4.00
N HIS A 62 6.83 5.03 -3.30
CA HIS A 62 7.14 4.30 -2.06
C HIS A 62 6.05 4.54 -1.00
N ALA A 63 5.64 5.79 -0.78
CA ALA A 63 4.57 6.12 0.14
C ALA A 63 3.25 5.41 -0.24
N MET A 64 2.90 5.38 -1.54
CA MET A 64 1.76 4.61 -2.04
C MET A 64 1.87 3.10 -1.75
N CYS A 65 3.03 2.49 -2.00
CA CYS A 65 3.29 1.08 -1.69
C CYS A 65 3.09 0.79 -0.19
N THR A 66 3.63 1.65 0.68
CA THR A 66 3.50 1.51 2.13
C THR A 66 2.06 1.71 2.62
N ALA A 67 1.33 2.67 2.04
CA ALA A 67 -0.08 2.90 2.32
C ALA A 67 -0.94 1.68 1.98
N ALA A 68 -0.69 1.05 0.83
CA ALA A 68 -1.36 -0.20 0.45
C ALA A 68 -1.02 -1.36 1.38
N ALA A 69 0.23 -1.47 1.81
CA ALA A 69 0.65 -2.49 2.76
C ALA A 69 -0.05 -2.31 4.13
N LEU A 70 -0.16 -1.07 4.62
CA LEU A 70 -0.84 -0.78 5.87
C LEU A 70 -2.36 -1.02 5.77
N GLY A 71 -2.99 -0.58 4.67
CA GLY A 71 -4.41 -0.81 4.41
C GLY A 71 -4.77 -2.31 4.33
N ALA A 72 -3.90 -3.13 3.73
CA ALA A 72 -4.10 -4.58 3.66
C ALA A 72 -3.89 -5.32 4.99
N ARG A 73 -3.41 -4.63 6.04
CA ARG A 73 -3.22 -5.14 7.41
C ARG A 73 -4.10 -4.42 8.43
N ALA A 74 -5.11 -3.68 7.95
CA ALA A 74 -5.92 -2.78 8.77
C ALA A 74 -6.86 -3.49 9.75
N GLU A 75 -6.95 -4.83 9.72
CA GLU A 75 -7.53 -5.62 10.81
C GLU A 75 -6.73 -5.49 12.12
N GLY A 76 -5.46 -5.10 12.04
CA GLY A 76 -4.64 -4.75 13.18
C GLY A 76 -4.71 -3.25 13.48
N ALA A 77 -5.13 -2.88 14.70
CA ALA A 77 -5.32 -1.49 15.12
C ALA A 77 -4.11 -0.55 14.87
N ALA A 78 -2.88 -1.07 14.95
CA ALA A 78 -1.67 -0.27 14.66
C ALA A 78 -1.57 0.08 13.16
N SER A 79 -1.79 -0.90 12.28
CA SER A 79 -1.81 -0.69 10.83
C SER A 79 -3.00 0.16 10.41
N GLU A 80 -4.17 -0.06 11.00
CA GLU A 80 -5.39 0.70 10.73
C GLU A 80 -5.17 2.19 11.00
N LYS A 81 -4.63 2.53 12.18
CA LYS A 81 -4.34 3.91 12.55
C LYS A 81 -3.39 4.57 11.55
N ARG A 82 -2.31 3.89 11.17
CA ARG A 82 -1.33 4.41 10.20
C ARG A 82 -1.95 4.54 8.81
N ALA A 83 -2.80 3.60 8.39
CA ALA A 83 -3.53 3.66 7.13
C ALA A 83 -4.50 4.85 7.10
N LEU A 84 -5.21 5.10 8.20
CA LEU A 84 -6.11 6.24 8.34
C LEU A 84 -5.35 7.58 8.27
N GLU A 85 -4.17 7.68 8.90
CA GLU A 85 -3.29 8.85 8.78
C GLU A 85 -2.88 9.10 7.32
N LEU A 86 -2.47 8.05 6.60
CA LEU A 86 -2.10 8.14 5.18
C LEU A 86 -3.30 8.36 4.26
N ALA A 87 -4.51 8.02 4.70
CA ALA A 87 -5.72 8.30 3.95
C ALA A 87 -6.00 9.81 3.87
N ALA A 88 -5.45 10.61 4.79
CA ALA A 88 -5.49 12.07 4.76
C ALA A 88 -4.25 12.72 4.10
N ASP A 89 -3.33 11.93 3.51
CA ASP A 89 -2.11 12.47 2.89
C ASP A 89 -2.45 13.43 1.73
N ALA A 90 -1.66 14.50 1.58
CA ALA A 90 -1.87 15.50 0.53
C ALA A 90 -1.74 14.91 -0.89
N ARG A 91 -0.92 13.87 -1.06
CA ARG A 91 -0.66 13.20 -2.34
C ARG A 91 -1.77 12.20 -2.64
N TRP A 92 -2.49 12.43 -3.74
CA TRP A 92 -3.64 11.59 -4.10
C TRP A 92 -3.28 10.11 -4.30
N ARG A 93 -2.07 9.81 -4.77
CA ARG A 93 -1.59 8.42 -4.94
C ARG A 93 -1.39 7.68 -3.63
N VAL A 94 -1.01 8.38 -2.56
CA VAL A 94 -0.88 7.76 -1.24
C VAL A 94 -2.26 7.34 -0.74
N ARG A 95 -3.27 8.20 -0.91
CA ARG A 95 -4.67 7.87 -0.60
C ARG A 95 -5.20 6.71 -1.45
N GLU A 96 -4.87 6.67 -2.74
CA GLU A 96 -5.18 5.53 -3.62
C GLU A 96 -4.52 4.24 -3.13
N GLY A 97 -3.28 4.32 -2.62
CA GLY A 97 -2.60 3.21 -1.96
C GLY A 97 -3.43 2.65 -0.80
N VAL A 98 -3.93 3.50 0.11
CA VAL A 98 -4.79 3.05 1.22
C VAL A 98 -6.03 2.32 0.70
N ALA A 99 -6.73 2.89 -0.27
CA ALA A 99 -7.93 2.28 -0.86
C ALA A 99 -7.63 0.91 -1.50
N LEU A 100 -6.51 0.79 -2.23
CA LEU A 100 -6.07 -0.46 -2.82
C LEU A 100 -5.74 -1.51 -1.74
N GLY A 101 -5.08 -1.11 -0.65
CA GLY A 101 -4.81 -1.98 0.49
C GLY A 101 -6.09 -2.53 1.12
N LEU A 102 -7.05 -1.64 1.39
CA LEU A 102 -8.37 -2.02 1.93
C LEU A 102 -9.15 -2.93 0.97
N GLN A 103 -9.04 -2.72 -0.34
CA GLN A 103 -9.61 -3.64 -1.33
C GLN A 103 -8.98 -5.04 -1.23
N LEU A 104 -7.65 -5.13 -1.11
CA LEU A 104 -6.95 -6.41 -0.94
C LEU A 104 -7.33 -7.12 0.37
N LEU A 105 -7.52 -6.36 1.45
CA LEU A 105 -8.08 -6.87 2.70
C LEU A 105 -9.49 -7.45 2.45
N GLY A 106 -10.39 -6.67 1.84
CA GLY A 106 -11.76 -7.06 1.56
C GLY A 106 -11.92 -8.29 0.65
N ASP A 107 -10.98 -8.52 -0.26
CA ASP A 107 -10.94 -9.73 -1.09
C ASP A 107 -10.81 -11.02 -0.25
N THR A 108 -10.28 -10.91 0.98
CA THR A 108 -10.06 -12.06 1.89
C THR A 108 -10.92 -12.00 3.16
N MET A 109 -11.19 -10.80 3.67
CA MET A 109 -11.90 -10.53 4.93
C MET A 109 -12.95 -9.42 4.71
N PRO A 110 -14.03 -9.70 3.95
CA PRO A 110 -15.03 -8.68 3.58
C PRO A 110 -15.78 -8.10 4.79
N ALA A 111 -15.96 -8.89 5.85
CA ALA A 111 -16.60 -8.42 7.09
C ALA A 111 -15.70 -7.42 7.86
N GLU A 112 -14.39 -7.66 7.90
CA GLU A 112 -13.42 -6.74 8.51
C GLU A 112 -13.37 -5.43 7.72
N LEU A 113 -13.32 -5.50 6.39
CA LEU A 113 -13.39 -4.31 5.53
C LEU A 113 -14.66 -3.48 5.81
N ALA A 114 -15.83 -4.14 5.93
CA ALA A 114 -17.07 -3.43 6.22
C ALA A 114 -17.02 -2.74 7.59
N SER A 115 -16.51 -3.41 8.63
CA SER A 115 -16.35 -2.83 9.96
C SER A 115 -15.40 -1.63 9.98
N ILE A 116 -14.28 -1.70 9.25
CA ILE A 116 -13.32 -0.60 9.14
C ILE A 116 -13.96 0.57 8.38
N ALA A 117 -14.65 0.31 7.28
CA ALA A 117 -15.32 1.34 6.50
C ALA A 117 -16.38 2.08 7.33
N ASP A 118 -17.21 1.36 8.09
CA ASP A 118 -18.20 1.94 9.00
C ASP A 118 -17.51 2.83 10.05
N ALA A 119 -16.44 2.34 10.69
CA ALA A 119 -15.69 3.11 11.68
C ALA A 119 -15.05 4.38 11.10
N TRP A 120 -14.58 4.34 9.85
CA TRP A 120 -13.92 5.48 9.20
C TRP A 120 -14.91 6.55 8.74
N VAL A 121 -16.11 6.15 8.29
CA VAL A 121 -17.17 7.09 7.92
C VAL A 121 -17.67 7.89 9.12
N ASP A 122 -17.69 7.28 10.31
CA ASP A 122 -18.10 7.93 11.56
C ASP A 122 -16.98 8.75 12.24
N HIS A 123 -15.77 8.74 11.68
CA HIS A 123 -14.63 9.47 12.23
C HIS A 123 -14.82 10.99 12.12
N THR A 124 -14.36 11.78 13.10
CA THR A 124 -14.55 13.25 13.22
C THR A 124 -14.11 14.05 11.99
N HIS A 125 -13.26 13.45 11.15
CA HIS A 125 -12.83 13.98 9.86
C HIS A 125 -12.99 12.87 8.81
N PRO A 126 -14.20 12.67 8.27
CA PRO A 126 -14.35 11.76 7.14
C PRO A 126 -13.62 12.38 5.94
N LEU A 127 -12.88 11.54 5.21
CA LEU A 127 -11.97 11.90 4.12
C LEU A 127 -12.61 12.76 3.02
#